data_AF-A0A4U9VWM3-F1
#
_entry.id   AF-A0A4U9VWM3-F1
#
_cell.length_a   1.000
_cell.length_b   1.000
_cell.length_c   1.000
_cell.angle_alpha   90.00
_cell.angle_beta   90.00
_cell.angle_gamma   90.00
#
_symmetry.space_group_name_H-M   'P 1'
#
loop_
_entity.id
_entity.type
_entity.pdbx_description
1 polymer ?
#
loop_
_entity_poly.entity_id
_entity_poly.type
_entity_poly.pdbx_seq_one_letter_code
_entity_poly.pdbx_strand_id
1 'polypeptide(L)'
;MLANSDQEMLYQSIPQMERYFRLITERAYIRSQQRLVETLNMQAKERYEQFCKHYPDLIRSLPKKHIASYIGVTPEFLSTIV
;
A
#
# COMPACT_ATOMS: atom_id res chain seq x y z
N MET A 1 -6.95 8.85 -11.63
CA MET A 1 -7.42 7.76 -12.51
C MET A 1 -7.64 8.36 -13.88
N LEU A 2 -7.28 7.66 -14.95
CA LEU A 2 -7.61 8.07 -16.33
C LEU A 2 -9.13 8.13 -16.48
N ALA A 3 -9.64 9.01 -17.34
CA ALA A 3 -11.06 8.98 -17.67
C ALA A 3 -11.40 7.64 -18.34
N ASN A 4 -12.60 7.09 -18.09
CA ASN A 4 -13.01 5.80 -18.65
C ASN A 4 -12.90 5.77 -20.18
N SER A 5 -13.19 6.89 -20.85
CA SER A 5 -13.03 7.06 -22.30
C SER A 5 -11.58 6.89 -22.76
N ASP A 6 -10.63 7.46 -22.01
CA ASP A 6 -9.21 7.45 -22.38
C ASP A 6 -8.60 6.07 -22.14
N GLN A 7 -9.07 5.38 -21.10
CA GLN A 7 -8.67 4.01 -20.81
C GLN A 7 -9.17 3.05 -21.89
N GLU A 8 -10.41 3.20 -22.36
CA GLU A 8 -10.96 2.38 -23.42
C GLU A 8 -10.23 2.59 -24.76
N MET A 9 -9.93 3.85 -25.12
CA MET A 9 -9.11 4.17 -26.30
C MET A 9 -7.71 3.56 -26.20
N LEU A 10 -7.11 3.56 -25.00
CA LEU A 10 -5.81 2.97 -24.75
C LEU A 10 -5.84 1.45 -24.92
N TYR A 11 -6.90 0.77 -24.47
CA TYR A 11 -7.06 -0.68 -24.63
C TYR A 11 -7.23 -1.09 -26.08
N GLN A 12 -8.00 -0.32 -26.84
CA GLN A 12 -8.16 -0.54 -28.28
C GLN A 12 -6.84 -0.31 -29.04
N SER A 13 -6.08 0.71 -28.65
CA SER A 13 -4.82 1.07 -29.32
C SER A 13 -3.67 0.13 -28.92
N ILE A 14 -3.65 -0.36 -27.68
CA ILE A 14 -2.61 -1.22 -27.13
C ILE A 14 -3.25 -2.32 -26.27
N PRO A 15 -3.68 -3.45 -26.86
CA PRO A 15 -4.40 -4.51 -26.15
C PRO A 15 -3.62 -5.13 -24.97
N GLN A 16 -2.28 -5.08 -24.99
CA GLN A 16 -1.44 -5.54 -23.89
C GLN A 16 -1.67 -4.73 -22.60
N MET A 17 -2.17 -3.49 -22.71
CA MET A 17 -2.46 -2.64 -21.57
C MET A 17 -3.58 -3.20 -20.69
N GLU A 18 -4.57 -3.90 -21.25
CA GLU A 18 -5.60 -4.56 -20.44
C GLU A 18 -4.99 -5.55 -19.46
N ARG A 19 -4.06 -6.39 -19.93
CA ARG A 19 -3.34 -7.35 -19.07
C ARG A 19 -2.50 -6.62 -18.03
N TYR A 20 -1.79 -5.57 -18.42
CA TYR A 20 -0.97 -4.77 -17.50
C TYR A 20 -1.82 -4.16 -16.38
N PHE A 21 -2.91 -3.47 -16.72
CA PHE A 21 -3.81 -2.85 -15.74
C PHE A 21 -4.50 -3.88 -14.88
N ARG A 22 -4.93 -5.02 -15.44
CA ARG A 22 -5.49 -6.13 -14.67
C ARG A 22 -4.50 -6.63 -13.61
N LEU A 23 -3.26 -6.94 -14.00
CA LEU A 23 -2.24 -7.43 -13.09
C LEU A 23 -1.89 -6.42 -11.99
N ILE A 24 -1.80 -5.13 -12.32
CA ILE A 24 -1.52 -4.09 -11.32
C ILE A 24 -2.70 -3.93 -10.36
N THR A 25 -3.93 -3.95 -10.87
CA THR A 25 -5.14 -3.83 -10.05
C THR A 25 -5.28 -5.02 -9.11
N GLU A 26 -5.09 -6.24 -9.61
CA GLU A 26 -5.09 -7.47 -8.82
C GLU A 26 -4.04 -7.41 -7.70
N ARG A 27 -2.80 -7.03 -8.03
CA ARG A 27 -1.73 -6.90 -7.03
C ARG A 27 -2.03 -5.83 -5.99
N ALA A 28 -2.57 -4.68 -6.40
CA ALA A 28 -2.96 -3.61 -5.50
C ALA A 28 -4.09 -4.06 -4.57
N TYR A 29 -5.07 -4.79 -5.11
CA TYR A 29 -6.18 -5.34 -4.34
C TYR A 29 -5.70 -6.35 -3.30
N ILE A 30 -4.87 -7.33 -3.70
CA ILE A 30 -4.28 -8.33 -2.79
C ILE A 30 -3.53 -7.64 -1.65
N ARG A 31 -2.67 -6.65 -1.96
CA ARG A 31 -1.93 -5.90 -0.93
C ARG A 31 -2.85 -5.14 0.02
N SER A 32 -3.95 -4.56 -0.49
CA SER A 32 -4.93 -3.86 0.33
C SER A 32 -5.64 -4.81 1.30
N GLN A 33 -6.05 -5.99 0.81
CA GLN A 33 -6.66 -7.04 1.63
C GLN A 33 -5.68 -7.54 2.70
N GLN A 34 -4.44 -7.80 2.33
CA GLN A 34 -3.42 -8.24 3.27
C GLN A 34 -3.18 -7.21 4.38
N ARG A 35 -3.05 -5.93 4.04
CA ARG A 35 -2.93 -4.85 5.04
C ARG A 35 -4.14 -4.77 5.97
N LEU A 36 -5.35 -4.99 5.45
CA LEU A 36 -6.57 -5.02 6.27
C LEU A 36 -6.52 -6.19 7.27
N VAL A 37 -6.13 -7.38 6.84
CA VAL A 37 -5.94 -8.54 7.70
C VAL A 37 -4.88 -8.27 8.78
N GLU A 38 -3.73 -7.71 8.41
CA GLU A 38 -2.66 -7.34 9.34
C GLU A 38 -3.15 -6.32 10.38
N THR A 39 -3.93 -5.32 9.95
CA THR A 39 -4.51 -4.30 10.83
C THR A 39 -5.44 -4.90 11.89
N LEU A 40 -6.22 -5.92 11.50
CA LEU A 40 -7.18 -6.57 12.40
C LEU A 40 -6.54 -7.58 13.35
N ASN A 41 -5.49 -8.28 12.90
CA ASN A 41 -4.96 -9.44 13.62
C ASN A 41 -3.63 -9.20 14.33
N MET A 42 -2.90 -8.13 14.01
CA MET A 42 -1.57 -7.87 14.56
C MET A 42 -1.57 -6.68 15.51
N GLN A 43 -0.68 -6.72 16.49
CA GLN A 43 -0.41 -5.58 17.35
C GLN A 43 0.34 -4.49 16.59
N ALA A 44 0.23 -3.24 17.04
CA ALA A 44 0.86 -2.11 16.38
C ALA A 44 2.38 -2.25 16.17
N LYS A 45 3.09 -2.87 17.12
CA LYS A 45 4.52 -3.15 17.01
C LYS A 45 4.83 -4.15 15.89
N GLU A 46 4.06 -5.23 15.80
CA GLU A 46 4.21 -6.24 14.75
C GLU A 46 3.96 -5.64 13.37
N ARG A 47 2.95 -4.76 13.25
CA ARG A 47 2.68 -4.01 12.01
C ARG A 47 3.83 -3.09 11.62
N TYR A 48 4.46 -2.43 12.59
CA TYR A 48 5.67 -1.63 12.35
C TYR A 48 6.84 -2.50 11.86
N GLU A 49 7.10 -3.64 12.51
CA GLU A 49 8.15 -4.57 12.11
C GLU A 49 7.91 -5.14 10.70
N GLN A 50 6.67 -5.48 10.36
CA GLN A 50 6.31 -5.88 9.00
C GLN A 50 6.53 -4.75 7.99
N PHE A 51 6.12 -3.52 8.31
CA PHE A 51 6.39 -2.36 7.45
C PHE A 51 7.89 -2.22 7.19
N CYS A 52 8.73 -2.38 8.22
CA CYS A 52 10.17 -2.30 8.07
C CYS A 52 10.74 -3.42 7.17
N LYS A 53 10.19 -4.63 7.25
CA LYS A 53 10.59 -5.75 6.38
C LYS A 53 10.14 -5.57 4.93
N HIS A 54 8.94 -5.03 4.71
CA HIS A 54 8.40 -4.82 3.36
C HIS A 54 9.00 -3.62 2.65
N TYR A 55 9.38 -2.58 3.40
CA TYR A 55 9.83 -1.30 2.84
C TYR A 55 11.11 -0.79 3.53
N PRO A 56 12.21 -1.55 3.51
CA PRO A 56 13.43 -1.21 4.24
C PRO A 56 13.99 0.17 3.88
N ASP A 57 13.91 0.56 2.60
CA ASP A 57 14.41 1.84 2.10
C ASP A 57 13.52 3.04 2.48
N LEU A 58 12.22 2.81 2.73
CA LEU A 58 11.27 3.87 3.03
C LEU A 58 11.31 4.32 4.50
N ILE A 59 11.77 3.47 5.41
CA ILE A 59 11.84 3.80 6.85
C ILE A 59 12.69 5.05 7.09
N ARG A 60 13.77 5.21 6.31
CA ARG A 60 14.75 6.29 6.48
C ARG A 60 14.34 7.59 5.78
N SER A 61 13.51 7.50 4.75
CA SER A 61 13.11 8.64 3.92
C SER A 61 11.74 9.20 4.28
N LEU A 62 10.87 8.41 4.93
CA LEU A 62 9.52 8.85 5.29
C LEU A 62 9.46 9.49 6.68
N PRO A 63 8.78 10.65 6.81
CA PRO A 63 8.39 11.19 8.10
C PRO A 63 7.58 10.17 8.93
N LYS A 64 7.85 10.09 10.25
CA LYS A 64 7.17 9.19 11.19
C LYS A 64 5.64 9.27 11.12
N LYS A 65 5.07 10.45 10.85
CA LYS A 65 3.61 10.65 10.68
C LYS A 65 3.00 9.78 9.57
N HIS A 66 3.72 9.57 8.48
CA HIS A 66 3.23 8.77 7.36
C HIS A 66 3.29 7.28 7.69
N ILE A 67 4.34 6.86 8.41
CA ILE A 67 4.48 5.50 8.90
C ILE A 67 3.35 5.19 9.90
N ALA A 68 3.10 6.09 10.85
CA ALA A 68 2.01 5.96 11.83
C ALA A 68 0.64 5.83 11.16
N SER A 69 0.34 6.70 10.19
CA SER A 69 -0.90 6.64 9.41
C SER A 69 -1.02 5.33 8.63
N TYR A 70 0.08 4.80 8.07
CA TYR A 70 0.06 3.54 7.33
C TYR A 70 -0.25 2.34 8.22
N ILE A 71 0.34 2.25 9.42
CA ILE A 71 0.13 1.12 10.34
C ILE A 71 -1.10 1.31 11.25
N GLY A 72 -1.85 2.39 11.06
CA GLY A 72 -3.11 2.66 11.77
C GLY A 72 -2.95 3.09 13.23
N VAL A 73 -1.95 3.92 13.53
CA VAL A 73 -1.74 4.48 14.88
C VAL A 73 -1.45 5.99 14.83
N THR A 74 -1.49 6.65 15.98
CA THR A 74 -1.07 8.05 16.07
C THR A 74 0.46 8.18 16.07
N PRO A 75 1.03 9.29 15.57
CA PRO A 75 2.48 9.51 15.60
C PRO A 75 3.08 9.47 17.02
N GLU A 76 2.32 9.93 18.01
CA GLU A 76 2.72 9.91 19.42
C GLU A 76 2.81 8.48 19.93
N PHE A 77 1.78 7.66 19.66
CA PHE A 77 1.77 6.25 20.04
C PHE A 77 2.89 5.46 19.36
N LEU A 78 3.14 5.72 18.07
CA LEU A 78 4.28 5.13 17.34
C LEU A 78 5.61 5.43 18.04
N SER A 79 5.79 6.66 18.55
CA SER A 79 7.02 7.07 19.23
C SER A 79 7.19 6.42 20.61
N THR A 80 6.13 5.86 21.20
CA THR A 80 6.20 5.11 22.46
C THR A 80 6.61 3.65 22.26
N ILE A 81 6.24 3.06 21.12
CA ILE A 81 6.46 1.62 20.84
C ILE A 81 7.70 1.33 19.97
N VAL A 82 8.33 2.37 19.40
CA VAL A 82 9.55 2.33 18.56
C VAL A 82 10.61 3.25 19.13
#